data_AF-A0A1F6DRI0-F1
#
_entry.id   AF-A0A1F6DRI0-F1
#
_cell.length_a   1.000
_cell.length_b   1.000
_cell.length_c   1.000
_cell.angle_alpha   90.00
_cell.angle_beta   90.00
_cell.angle_gamma   90.00
#
_symmetry.space_group_name_H-M   'P 1'
#
loop_
_entity.id
_entity.type
_entity.pdbx_description
1 polymer ?
#
loop_
_entity_poly.entity_id
_entity_poly.type
_entity_poly.pdbx_seq_one_letter_code
_entity_poly.pdbx_strand_id
1 'polypeptide(L)'
;MKKVFAEIGLGNGTFLSTEFEEGDNEYRVQKFVIPNKIQGCYFRIWIFKNVFILSTNEGFKINKKDRNKLKILFGISGKNH
;
A
#
# COMPACT_ATOMS: atom_id res chain seq x y z
N MET A 1 14.78 -10.72 10.36
CA MET A 1 14.45 -10.11 9.05
C MET A 1 13.21 -9.26 9.23
N LYS A 2 13.35 -7.95 9.06
CA LYS A 2 12.25 -7.01 9.28
C LYS A 2 11.47 -6.81 7.99
N LYS A 3 10.19 -7.17 7.96
CA LYS A 3 9.35 -6.82 6.79
C LYS A 3 8.88 -5.38 6.96
N VAL A 4 8.87 -4.66 5.85
CA VAL A 4 8.45 -3.26 5.81
C VAL A 4 7.38 -3.13 4.74
N PHE A 5 6.24 -2.60 5.13
CA PHE A 5 5.12 -2.33 4.25
C PHE A 5 4.81 -0.85 4.33
N ALA A 6 5.31 -0.08 3.36
CA ALA A 6 5.08 1.36 3.30
C ALA A 6 3.94 1.67 2.33
N GLU A 7 2.92 2.35 2.81
CA GLU A 7 1.77 2.80 2.04
C GLU A 7 1.67 4.32 2.06
N ILE A 8 1.38 4.89 0.89
CA ILE A 8 1.04 6.30 0.71
C ILE A 8 -0.30 6.36 0.01
N GLY A 9 -1.21 7.22 0.48
CA GLY A 9 -2.51 7.32 -0.13
C GLY A 9 -3.27 8.60 0.14
N LEU A 10 -4.12 8.98 -0.80
CA LEU A 10 -4.98 10.14 -0.75
C LEU A 10 -6.43 9.69 -0.60
N GLY A 11 -7.19 10.32 0.30
CA GLY A 11 -8.62 10.02 0.52
C GLY A 11 -8.90 8.90 1.53
N ASN A 12 -7.89 8.41 2.25
CA ASN A 12 -8.06 7.42 3.33
C ASN A 12 -7.84 7.97 4.75
N GLY A 13 -7.77 9.30 4.91
CA GLY A 13 -7.54 9.98 6.19
C GLY A 13 -6.08 10.08 6.61
N THR A 14 -5.21 9.22 6.08
CA THR A 14 -3.77 9.23 6.35
C THR A 14 -3.01 9.25 5.02
N PHE A 15 -2.11 10.22 4.86
CA PHE A 15 -1.31 10.37 3.64
C PHE A 15 -0.23 9.31 3.53
N LEU A 16 0.43 8.96 4.62
CA LEU A 16 1.62 8.10 4.65
C LEU A 16 1.53 7.17 5.86
N SER A 17 1.81 5.89 5.69
CA SER A 17 1.77 4.89 6.74
C SER A 17 2.74 3.76 6.42
N THR A 18 3.65 3.43 7.32
CA THR A 18 4.51 2.26 7.19
C THR A 18 4.27 1.30 8.34
N GLU A 19 4.08 0.05 8.02
CA GLU A 19 4.01 -1.05 8.97
C GLU A 19 5.33 -1.81 8.96
N PHE A 20 5.83 -2.10 10.15
CA PHE A 20 7.05 -2.86 10.37
C PHE A 20 6.69 -4.13 11.12
N GLU A 21 7.10 -5.27 10.56
CA GLU A 21 6.94 -6.59 11.16
C GLU A 21 8.33 -7.12 11.51
N GLU A 22 8.59 -7.30 12.80
CA GLU A 22 9.86 -7.78 13.34
C GLU A 22 9.62 -8.91 14.34
N GLY A 23 9.67 -10.15 13.84
CA GLY A 23 9.38 -11.33 14.66
C GLY A 23 7.91 -11.36 15.08
N ASP A 24 7.66 -11.33 16.39
CA ASP A 24 6.31 -11.30 16.99
C ASP A 24 5.75 -9.87 17.15
N ASN A 25 6.55 -8.84 16.84
CA ASN A 25 6.14 -7.45 17.03
C ASN A 25 5.74 -6.82 15.69
N GLU A 26 4.54 -6.26 15.65
CA GLU A 26 4.06 -5.40 14.59
C GLU A 26 3.88 -3.97 15.12
N TYR A 27 4.36 -2.98 14.37
CA TYR A 27 4.06 -1.59 14.68
C TYR A 27 3.89 -0.75 13.43
N ARG A 28 2.98 0.22 13.55
CA ARG A 28 2.59 1.10 12.46
C ARG A 28 3.00 2.53 12.77
N VAL A 29 3.68 3.16 11.82
CA VAL A 29 4.06 4.58 11.89
C VAL A 29 3.38 5.36 10.78
N GLN A 30 2.92 6.57 11.06
CA GLN A 30 2.34 7.47 10.04
C GLN A 30 3.43 8.21 9.24
N LYS A 31 4.44 7.47 8.77
CA LYS A 31 5.53 7.97 7.92
C LYS A 31 5.72 7.00 6.77
N PHE A 32 6.32 7.46 5.68
CA PHE A 32 6.70 6.61 4.56
C PHE A 32 8.17 6.22 4.71
N VAL A 33 8.44 4.94 4.95
CA VAL A 33 9.80 4.41 5.12
C VAL A 33 10.05 3.37 4.05
N ILE A 34 11.01 3.66 3.18
CA ILE A 34 11.34 2.79 2.06
C ILE A 34 12.14 1.57 2.58
N PRO A 35 11.73 0.33 2.25
CA PRO A 35 12.54 -0.85 2.52
C PRO A 35 13.82 -0.86 1.68
N ASN A 36 14.92 -1.35 2.25
CA ASN A 36 16.19 -1.60 1.57
C ASN A 36 16.04 -2.60 0.42
N LYS A 37 15.19 -3.63 0.57
CA LYS A 37 14.92 -4.62 -0.48
C LYS A 37 13.44 -4.65 -0.81
N ILE A 38 13.06 -4.00 -1.91
CA ILE A 38 11.68 -4.01 -2.42
C ILE A 38 11.37 -5.42 -2.95
N GLN A 39 10.32 -6.04 -2.43
CA GLN A 39 9.83 -7.35 -2.87
C GLN A 39 8.61 -7.23 -3.78
N GLY A 40 7.84 -6.15 -3.63
CA GLY A 40 6.73 -5.86 -4.52
C GLY A 40 6.19 -4.47 -4.26
N CYS A 41 5.49 -3.92 -5.24
CA CYS A 41 4.67 -2.76 -5.04
C CYS A 41 3.26 -3.04 -5.55
N TYR A 42 2.31 -2.29 -5.01
CA TYR A 42 0.95 -2.28 -5.46
C TYR A 42 0.45 -0.84 -5.53
N PHE A 43 -0.39 -0.56 -6.49
CA PHE A 43 -0.97 0.73 -6.75
C PHE A 43 -2.47 0.55 -6.93
N ARG A 44 -3.25 1.18 -6.07
CA ARG A 44 -4.70 1.14 -6.09
C ARG A 44 -5.25 2.53 -6.33
N ILE A 45 -5.99 2.71 -7.41
CA ILE A 45 -6.69 3.95 -7.71
C ILE A 45 -8.19 3.69 -7.71
N TRP A 46 -8.90 4.36 -6.81
CA TRP A 46 -10.34 4.49 -6.85
C TRP A 46 -10.71 5.78 -7.59
N ILE A 47 -11.34 5.65 -8.76
CA ILE A 47 -11.87 6.74 -9.58
C ILE A 47 -13.39 6.56 -9.72
N PHE A 48 -14.17 7.39 -9.04
CA PHE A 48 -15.64 7.32 -9.00
C PHE A 48 -16.14 5.93 -8.59
N LYS A 49 -16.72 5.16 -9.53
CA LYS A 49 -17.20 3.79 -9.33
C LYS A 49 -16.14 2.73 -9.64
N ASN A 50 -15.01 3.09 -10.25
CA ASN A 50 -14.00 2.15 -10.70
C ASN A 50 -12.82 2.11 -9.72
N VAL A 51 -12.35 0.91 -9.40
CA VAL A 51 -11.21 0.64 -8.52
C VAL A 51 -10.21 -0.17 -9.32
N PHE A 52 -9.13 0.50 -9.71
CA PHE A 52 -7.99 -0.07 -10.37
C PHE A 52 -7.01 -0.54 -9.30
N ILE A 53 -6.49 -1.76 -9.43
CA ILE A 53 -5.49 -2.35 -8.54
C ILE A 53 -4.42 -2.94 -9.45
N LEU A 54 -3.23 -2.37 -9.42
CA LEU A 54 -2.05 -2.84 -10.12
C LEU A 54 -1.07 -3.35 -9.08
N SER A 55 -0.70 -4.62 -9.12
CA SER A 55 0.29 -5.22 -8.22
C SER A 55 1.38 -5.85 -9.06
N THR A 56 2.64 -5.70 -8.68
CA THR A 56 3.73 -6.41 -9.34
C THR A 56 3.61 -7.93 -9.15
N ASN A 57 3.03 -8.37 -8.03
CA ASN A 57 2.85 -9.80 -7.73
C ASN A 57 1.57 -10.37 -8.35
N GLU A 58 0.49 -9.60 -8.38
CA GLU A 58 -0.84 -10.08 -8.74
C GLU A 58 -1.34 -9.60 -10.11
N GLY A 59 -0.60 -8.69 -10.75
CA GLY A 59 -0.95 -8.07 -12.02
C GLY A 59 -1.99 -6.95 -11.88
N PHE A 60 -2.73 -6.70 -12.95
CA PHE A 60 -3.73 -5.63 -13.03
C PHE A 60 -5.15 -6.17 -12.84
N LYS A 61 -5.91 -5.55 -11.95
CA LYS A 61 -7.30 -5.88 -11.62
C LYS A 61 -8.14 -4.62 -11.65
N ILE A 62 -9.34 -4.72 -12.22
CA ILE A 62 -10.34 -3.66 -12.23
C ILE A 62 -11.57 -4.16 -11.49
N ASN A 63 -12.08 -3.36 -10.57
CA ASN A 63 -13.30 -3.63 -9.82
C ASN A 63 -14.26 -2.45 -9.95
N LYS A 64 -15.56 -2.72 -10.00
CA LYS A 64 -16.60 -1.68 -9.98
C LYS A 64 -17.31 -1.69 -8.63
N LYS A 65 -17.50 -0.52 -8.04
CA LYS A 65 -18.20 -0.27 -6.77
C LYS A 65 -19.36 0.67 -7.03
N ASP A 66 -20.44 0.53 -6.28
CA ASP A 66 -21.62 1.36 -6.48
C ASP A 66 -21.46 2.81 -5.98
N ARG A 67 -20.57 3.01 -5.00
CA ARG A 67 -20.29 4.32 -4.42
C ARG A 67 -19.21 5.09 -5.18
N ASN A 68 -19.44 6.39 -5.35
CA ASN A 68 -18.46 7.31 -5.92
C ASN A 68 -17.46 7.77 -4.86
N LYS A 69 -16.18 7.40 -5.00
CA LYS A 69 -15.08 7.97 -4.22
C LYS A 69 -13.85 8.20 -5.09
N LEU A 70 -13.02 9.16 -4.70
CA LEU A 70 -11.69 9.34 -5.26
C LEU A 70 -10.68 8.97 -4.17
N LYS A 71 -9.90 7.91 -4.40
CA LYS A 71 -8.83 7.49 -3.50
C LYS A 71 -7.64 7.02 -4.31
N ILE A 72 -6.45 7.33 -3.86
CA ILE A 72 -5.22 6.79 -4.45
C ILE A 72 -4.47 6.12 -3.32
N LEU A 73 -3.91 4.94 -3.56
CA LEU A 73 -3.11 4.20 -2.62
C LEU A 73 -1.93 3.62 -3.40
N PHE A 74 -0.73 3.73 -2.87
CA PHE A 74 0.48 3.12 -3.39
C PHE A 74 1.18 2.47 -2.21
N GLY A 75 1.30 1.15 -2.25
CA GLY A 75 2.00 0.38 -1.26
C GLY A 75 3.25 -0.25 -1.83
N ILE A 76 4.31 -0.29 -1.03
CA ILE A 76 5.52 -1.02 -1.31
C ILE A 76 5.75 -1.99 -0.16
N SER A 77 6.02 -3.24 -0.51
CA SER A 77 6.42 -4.27 0.42
C SER A 77 7.89 -4.60 0.20
N GLY A 78 8.59 -4.84 1.29
CA GLY A 78 9.99 -5.19 1.22
C GLY A 78 10.52 -5.77 2.52
N LYS A 79 11.83 -5.99 2.53
CA LYS A 79 12.56 -6.48 3.69
C LYS A 79 13.75 -5.59 3.96
N ASN A 80 13.99 -5.33 5.24
CA ASN A 80 15.24 -4.79 5.75
C ASN A 80 16.06 -5.92 6.36
N HIS A 81 17.37 -5.87 6.11
CA HIS A 81 18.32 -6.82 6.69
C HIS A 81 18.51 -6.51 8.17
#